data_AF-A0A842VFN2-F1
#
_entry.id   AF-A0A842VFN2-F1
#
_cell.length_a   1.000
_cell.length_b   1.000
_cell.length_c   1.000
_cell.angle_alpha   90.00
_cell.angle_beta   90.00
_cell.angle_gamma   90.00
#
_symmetry.space_group_name_H-M   'P 1'
#
loop_
_entity.id
_entity.type
_entity.pdbx_description
1 polymer ?
#
loop_
_entity_poly.entity_id
_entity_poly.type
_entity_poly.pdbx_seq_one_letter_code
_entity_poly.pdbx_strand_id
1 'polypeptide(L)'
;MALQPGTFEFQLFFGLTIVLLIFKLLVAALLFLQVLRKTKETGKFSFDFLFSMFILMICLFFSRLIFLFYDYFFTRFNPDTFHKEPNVLLWRFAMIISILGYAILLFVLDKKVLGFKFKGIFTYIMIIAIILIAVYPVSTPTDFIVLSGFGAVGAVSALIIIFIFLYIAIKTPGLRKSSLMISIGVLIYAIGAILVLQPIVAPLRAAYGNDIQTLMFGLFFLFKMVGLGLFAYGVLKFQ
;
A
#
# COMPACT_ATOMS: atom_id res chain seq x y z
N MET A 1 -22.01 10.83 7.24
CA MET A 1 -22.63 11.54 6.10
C MET A 1 -21.73 11.34 4.89
N ALA A 2 -22.29 11.00 3.73
CA ALA A 2 -21.50 10.87 2.50
C ALA A 2 -20.87 12.24 2.14
N LEU A 3 -19.63 12.26 1.65
CA LEU A 3 -19.06 13.49 1.09
C LEU A 3 -19.84 13.82 -0.18
N GLN A 4 -20.53 14.96 -0.18
CA GLN A 4 -21.35 15.33 -1.33
C GLN A 4 -20.44 15.73 -2.50
N PRO A 5 -20.71 15.26 -3.72
CA PRO A 5 -20.02 15.76 -4.91
C PRO A 5 -20.16 17.28 -4.98
N GLY A 6 -19.04 17.97 -5.21
CA GLY A 6 -19.02 19.43 -5.34
C GLY A 6 -18.69 20.20 -4.06
N THR A 7 -18.57 19.55 -2.89
CA THR A 7 -18.00 20.22 -1.72
C THR A 7 -16.49 20.42 -1.87
N PHE A 8 -15.96 21.39 -1.14
CA PHE A 8 -14.53 21.69 -1.14
C PHE A 8 -13.70 20.47 -0.71
N GLU A 9 -14.13 19.74 0.32
CA GLU A 9 -13.43 18.56 0.84
C GLU A 9 -13.37 17.44 -0.20
N PHE A 10 -14.47 17.20 -0.92
CA PHE A 10 -14.52 16.20 -1.99
C PHE A 10 -13.52 16.53 -3.10
N GLN A 11 -13.48 17.79 -3.55
CA GLN A 11 -12.56 18.24 -4.59
C GLN A 11 -11.10 18.23 -4.11
N LEU A 12 -10.85 18.63 -2.86
CA LEU A 12 -9.53 18.61 -2.25
C LEU A 12 -8.97 17.19 -2.19
N PHE A 13 -9.74 16.24 -1.67
CA PHE A 13 -9.31 14.83 -1.61
C PHE A 13 -9.13 14.23 -3.00
N PHE A 14 -10.00 14.57 -3.95
CA PHE A 14 -9.85 14.14 -5.33
C PHE A 14 -8.51 14.63 -5.89
N GLY A 15 -8.23 15.93 -5.77
CA GLY A 15 -6.95 16.53 -6.16
C GLY A 15 -5.75 15.85 -5.50
N LEU A 16 -5.79 15.64 -4.18
CA LEU A 16 -4.72 14.94 -3.45
C LEU A 16 -4.55 13.48 -3.90
N THR A 17 -5.63 12.81 -4.31
CA THR A 17 -5.57 11.46 -4.87
C THR A 17 -4.86 11.45 -6.22
N ILE A 18 -5.13 12.43 -7.09
CA ILE A 18 -4.44 12.62 -8.36
C ILE A 18 -2.96 12.90 -8.13
N VAL A 19 -2.62 13.81 -7.20
CA VAL A 19 -1.22 14.11 -6.84
C VAL A 19 -0.51 12.85 -6.35
N LEU A 20 -1.14 12.05 -5.48
CA LEU A 20 -0.56 10.79 -5.00
C LEU A 20 -0.33 9.79 -6.15
N LEU A 21 -1.25 9.70 -7.12
CA LEU A 21 -1.10 8.83 -8.29
C LEU A 21 0.08 9.28 -9.16
N ILE A 22 0.21 10.57 -9.43
CA ILE A 22 1.34 11.15 -10.16
C ILE A 22 2.64 10.83 -9.42
N PHE A 23 2.69 11.04 -8.10
CA PHE A 23 3.87 10.77 -7.29
C PHE A 23 4.27 9.29 -7.33
N LYS A 24 3.32 8.36 -7.27
CA LYS A 24 3.58 6.92 -7.45
C LYS A 24 4.15 6.61 -8.83
N LEU A 25 3.60 7.21 -9.87
CA LEU A 25 4.07 7.00 -11.25
C LEU A 25 5.50 7.50 -11.42
N LEU A 26 5.83 8.68 -10.87
CA LEU A 26 7.19 9.21 -10.87
C LEU A 26 8.16 8.29 -10.14
N VAL A 27 7.80 7.80 -8.96
CA VAL A 27 8.62 6.83 -8.21
C VAL A 27 8.81 5.52 -9.01
N ALA A 28 7.75 5.00 -9.62
CA ALA A 28 7.84 3.80 -10.45
C ALA A 28 8.78 4.01 -11.66
N ALA A 29 8.67 5.15 -12.34
CA ALA A 29 9.55 5.52 -13.45
C ALA A 29 11.01 5.63 -13.00
N LEU A 30 11.28 6.26 -11.85
CA LEU A 30 12.62 6.37 -11.28
C LEU A 30 13.23 5.00 -10.96
N LEU A 31 12.46 4.11 -10.33
CA LEU A 31 12.91 2.74 -10.05
C LEU A 31 13.19 1.97 -11.34
N PHE A 32 12.32 2.08 -12.34
CA PHE A 32 12.51 1.44 -13.64
C PHE A 32 13.78 1.92 -14.34
N LEU A 33 14.03 3.24 -14.35
CA LEU A 33 15.26 3.80 -14.91
C LEU A 33 16.51 3.26 -14.20
N GLN A 34 16.45 3.08 -12.87
CA GLN A 34 17.56 2.49 -12.12
C GLN A 34 17.75 1.00 -12.45
N VAL A 35 16.67 0.24 -12.68
CA VAL A 35 16.74 -1.16 -13.17
C VAL A 35 17.41 -1.21 -14.54
N LEU A 36 17.06 -0.31 -15.45
CA LEU A 36 17.66 -0.24 -16.79
C LEU A 36 19.15 0.12 -16.72
N ARG A 37 19.54 1.08 -15.88
CA ARG A 37 20.96 1.43 -15.66
C ARG A 37 21.75 0.24 -15.14
N LYS A 38 21.26 -0.42 -14.09
CA LYS A 38 21.88 -1.63 -13.54
C LYS A 38 22.02 -2.73 -14.59
N THR A 39 20.97 -2.97 -15.38
CA THR A 39 20.99 -3.97 -16.46
C THR A 39 22.04 -3.66 -17.52
N LYS A 40 22.23 -2.38 -17.87
CA LYS A 40 23.28 -1.94 -18.79
C LYS A 40 24.68 -2.16 -18.23
N GLU A 41 24.89 -1.90 -16.93
CA GLU A 41 26.19 -2.06 -16.26
C GLU A 41 26.58 -3.54 -16.08
N THR A 42 25.63 -4.41 -15.72
CA THR A 42 25.90 -5.84 -15.49
C THR A 42 25.78 -6.69 -16.75
N GLY A 43 25.20 -6.15 -17.83
CA GLY A 43 24.89 -6.87 -19.06
C GLY A 43 23.79 -7.93 -18.91
N LYS A 44 23.13 -8.05 -17.74
CA LYS A 44 22.11 -9.06 -17.47
C LYS A 44 20.96 -8.50 -16.65
N PHE A 45 19.74 -8.71 -17.13
CA PHE A 45 18.53 -8.42 -16.38
C PHE A 45 18.34 -9.47 -15.27
N SER A 46 18.13 -9.02 -14.03
CA SER A 46 17.89 -9.90 -12.88
C SER A 46 16.63 -9.49 -12.12
N PHE A 47 15.78 -10.46 -11.79
CA PHE A 47 14.64 -10.27 -10.90
C PHE A 47 15.13 -10.18 -9.45
N ASP A 48 15.54 -8.97 -9.07
CA ASP A 48 16.13 -8.65 -7.76
C ASP A 48 15.22 -7.73 -6.94
N PHE A 49 15.72 -7.27 -5.80
CA PHE A 49 14.99 -6.37 -4.90
C PHE A 49 14.56 -5.07 -5.59
N LEU A 50 15.41 -4.47 -6.44
CA LEU A 50 15.06 -3.22 -7.11
C LEU A 50 13.92 -3.43 -8.12
N PHE A 51 13.94 -4.54 -8.87
CA PHE A 51 12.87 -4.85 -9.81
C PHE A 51 11.57 -5.24 -9.10
N SER A 52 11.62 -6.00 -8.00
CA SER A 52 10.42 -6.31 -7.22
C SER A 52 9.82 -5.06 -6.57
N MET A 53 10.66 -4.11 -6.18
CA MET A 53 10.25 -2.79 -5.72
C MET A 53 9.50 -2.00 -6.80
N PHE A 54 10.00 -2.01 -8.04
CA PHE A 54 9.29 -1.44 -9.18
C PHE A 54 7.91 -2.10 -9.40
N ILE A 55 7.84 -3.44 -9.37
CA ILE A 55 6.58 -4.17 -9.51
C ILE A 55 5.59 -3.78 -8.41
N LEU A 56 6.02 -3.72 -7.14
CA LEU A 56 5.17 -3.27 -6.04
C LEU A 56 4.59 -1.88 -6.34
N MET A 57 5.41 -0.94 -6.82
CA MET A 57 4.95 0.41 -7.14
C MET A 57 3.89 0.45 -8.23
N ILE A 58 4.05 -0.37 -9.28
CA ILE A 58 3.06 -0.52 -10.34
C ILE A 58 1.75 -1.12 -9.79
N CYS A 59 1.82 -2.18 -9.00
CA CYS A 59 0.65 -2.76 -8.34
C CYS A 59 -0.09 -1.74 -7.46
N LEU A 60 0.66 -0.99 -6.64
CA LEU A 60 0.09 0.06 -5.78
C LEU A 60 -0.50 1.25 -6.56
N PHE A 61 0.02 1.53 -7.75
CA PHE A 61 -0.53 2.54 -8.66
C PHE A 61 -1.87 2.07 -9.24
N PHE A 62 -1.91 0.90 -9.87
CA PHE A 62 -3.15 0.35 -10.44
C PHE A 62 -4.23 0.12 -9.39
N SER A 63 -3.87 -0.41 -8.22
CA SER A 63 -4.79 -0.54 -7.09
C SER A 63 -5.41 0.81 -6.71
N ARG A 64 -4.61 1.88 -6.66
CA ARG A 64 -5.11 3.22 -6.30
C ARG A 64 -5.94 3.87 -7.41
N LEU A 65 -5.69 3.56 -8.68
CA LEU A 65 -6.57 3.96 -9.78
C LEU A 65 -7.96 3.32 -9.61
N ILE A 66 -8.03 2.03 -9.35
CA ILE A 66 -9.32 1.34 -9.11
C ILE A 66 -10.00 1.92 -7.87
N PHE A 67 -9.25 2.17 -6.79
CA PHE A 67 -9.82 2.84 -5.61
C PHE A 67 -10.29 4.26 -5.88
N LEU A 68 -9.69 5.01 -6.81
CA LEU A 68 -10.21 6.32 -7.20
C LEU A 68 -11.60 6.18 -7.82
N PHE A 69 -11.82 5.20 -8.69
CA PHE A 69 -13.16 4.93 -9.22
C PHE A 69 -14.13 4.51 -8.11
N TYR A 70 -13.72 3.55 -7.27
CA TYR A 70 -14.51 3.07 -6.14
C TYR A 70 -14.92 4.20 -5.18
N ASP A 71 -13.96 5.02 -4.71
CA ASP A 71 -14.16 6.04 -3.70
C ASP A 71 -15.00 7.22 -4.22
N TYR A 72 -14.70 7.73 -5.42
CA TYR A 72 -15.29 9.00 -5.90
C TYR A 72 -16.53 8.81 -6.79
N PHE A 73 -16.58 7.74 -7.59
CA PHE A 73 -17.66 7.56 -8.57
C PHE A 73 -18.75 6.63 -8.07
N PHE A 74 -18.34 5.49 -7.50
CA PHE A 74 -19.27 4.43 -7.10
C PHE A 74 -19.83 4.62 -5.69
N THR A 75 -18.98 4.91 -4.72
CA THR A 75 -19.39 4.97 -3.32
C THR A 75 -19.57 6.38 -2.79
N ARG A 76 -18.86 7.37 -3.36
CA ARG A 76 -18.82 8.77 -2.88
C ARG A 76 -18.53 8.83 -1.38
N PHE A 77 -17.63 7.96 -0.93
CA PHE A 77 -17.28 7.77 0.49
C PHE A 77 -18.47 7.43 1.41
N ASN A 78 -19.57 6.90 0.87
CA ASN A 78 -20.71 6.45 1.64
C ASN A 78 -20.52 4.98 2.09
N PRO A 79 -20.31 4.71 3.40
CA PRO A 79 -20.10 3.35 3.89
C PRO A 79 -21.26 2.40 3.61
N ASP A 80 -22.48 2.93 3.55
CA ASP A 80 -23.69 2.14 3.32
C ASP A 80 -23.76 1.56 1.90
N THR A 81 -22.86 1.99 1.02
CA THR A 81 -22.76 1.50 -0.36
C THR A 81 -21.58 0.57 -0.58
N PHE A 82 -20.68 0.41 0.39
CA PHE A 82 -19.43 -0.34 0.20
C PHE A 82 -19.63 -1.83 -0.05
N HIS A 83 -20.64 -2.41 0.60
CA HIS A 83 -21.00 -3.83 0.49
C HIS A 83 -21.85 -4.15 -0.75
N LYS A 84 -22.35 -3.13 -1.47
CA LYS A 84 -23.25 -3.32 -2.60
C LYS A 84 -22.48 -3.64 -3.87
N GLU A 85 -23.03 -4.51 -4.72
CA GLU A 85 -22.51 -4.73 -6.06
C GLU A 85 -22.82 -3.53 -6.99
N PRO A 86 -21.91 -3.11 -7.88
CA PRO A 86 -20.59 -3.69 -8.22
C PRO A 86 -19.42 -3.16 -7.37
N ASN A 87 -19.68 -2.38 -6.33
CA ASN A 87 -18.66 -1.64 -5.59
C ASN A 87 -17.70 -2.60 -4.88
N VAL A 88 -18.23 -3.65 -4.25
CA VAL A 88 -17.42 -4.64 -3.53
C VAL A 88 -16.46 -5.37 -4.48
N LEU A 89 -16.85 -5.69 -5.71
CA LEU A 89 -15.96 -6.29 -6.70
C LEU A 89 -14.79 -5.38 -7.06
N LEU A 90 -15.05 -4.09 -7.33
CA LEU A 90 -13.98 -3.12 -7.59
C LEU A 90 -13.00 -3.03 -6.43
N TRP A 91 -13.52 -2.99 -5.20
CA TRP A 91 -12.70 -3.00 -4.00
C TRP A 91 -11.84 -4.27 -3.89
N ARG A 92 -12.40 -5.45 -4.15
CA ARG A 92 -11.66 -6.73 -4.15
C ARG A 92 -10.53 -6.72 -5.16
N PHE A 93 -10.79 -6.31 -6.40
CA PHE A 93 -9.75 -6.23 -7.44
C PHE A 93 -8.62 -5.29 -7.03
N ALA A 94 -8.95 -4.10 -6.51
CA ALA A 94 -7.97 -3.15 -6.03
C ALA A 94 -7.09 -3.75 -4.91
N MET A 95 -7.71 -4.45 -3.96
CA MET A 95 -6.99 -5.08 -2.84
C MET A 95 -6.12 -6.25 -3.29
N ILE A 96 -6.63 -7.13 -4.15
CA ILE A 96 -5.87 -8.29 -4.66
C ILE A 96 -4.62 -7.82 -5.40
N ILE A 97 -4.73 -6.81 -6.27
CA ILE A 97 -3.57 -6.24 -6.98
C ILE A 97 -2.55 -5.68 -5.99
N SER A 98 -3.00 -4.97 -4.95
CA SER A 98 -2.11 -4.42 -3.92
C SER A 98 -1.37 -5.53 -3.17
N ILE A 99 -2.10 -6.55 -2.68
CA ILE A 99 -1.52 -7.65 -1.89
C ILE A 99 -0.59 -8.51 -2.74
N LEU A 100 -0.91 -8.71 -4.03
CA LEU A 100 -0.03 -9.41 -4.97
C LEU A 100 1.32 -8.71 -5.09
N GLY A 101 1.33 -7.37 -5.19
CA GLY A 101 2.57 -6.58 -5.18
C GLY A 101 3.40 -6.82 -3.92
N TYR A 102 2.77 -6.82 -2.74
CA TYR A 102 3.45 -7.12 -1.48
C TYR A 102 3.97 -8.56 -1.41
N ALA A 103 3.20 -9.55 -1.90
CA ALA A 103 3.60 -10.94 -1.96
C ALA A 103 4.88 -11.12 -2.80
N ILE A 104 4.93 -10.51 -3.99
CA ILE A 104 6.10 -10.54 -4.88
C ILE A 104 7.32 -9.93 -4.18
N LEU A 105 7.16 -8.76 -3.54
CA LEU A 105 8.25 -8.11 -2.81
C LEU A 105 8.77 -8.99 -1.67
N LEU A 106 7.89 -9.52 -0.82
CA LEU A 106 8.25 -10.35 0.32
C LEU A 106 8.96 -11.64 -0.11
N PHE A 107 8.53 -12.26 -1.20
CA PHE A 107 9.19 -13.44 -1.74
C PHE A 107 10.62 -13.13 -2.18
N VAL A 108 10.82 -12.00 -2.88
CA VAL A 108 12.15 -11.58 -3.32
C VAL A 108 13.02 -11.17 -2.13
N LEU A 109 12.48 -10.46 -1.14
CA LEU A 109 13.22 -10.13 0.08
C LEU A 109 13.71 -11.40 0.79
N ASP A 110 12.84 -12.39 0.98
CA ASP A 110 13.25 -13.65 1.59
C ASP A 110 14.31 -14.35 0.73
N LYS A 111 14.04 -14.59 -0.55
CA LYS A 111 14.92 -15.35 -1.44
C LYS A 111 16.27 -14.68 -1.72
N LYS A 112 16.27 -13.37 -1.98
CA LYS A 112 17.46 -12.64 -2.47
C LYS A 112 18.19 -11.87 -1.39
N VAL A 113 17.49 -11.36 -0.36
CA VAL A 113 18.12 -10.55 0.70
C VAL A 113 18.42 -11.41 1.93
N LEU A 114 17.51 -12.32 2.30
CA LEU A 114 17.65 -13.12 3.53
C LEU A 114 18.20 -14.53 3.29
N GLY A 115 18.35 -14.95 2.03
CA GLY A 115 18.84 -16.30 1.69
C GLY A 115 17.80 -17.40 1.93
N PHE A 116 16.52 -17.09 1.76
CA PHE A 116 15.37 -17.99 1.88
C PHE A 116 15.18 -18.61 3.29
N LYS A 117 15.59 -17.86 4.34
CA LYS A 117 15.50 -18.30 5.74
C LYS A 117 14.07 -18.60 6.19
N PHE A 118 13.10 -17.83 5.69
CA PHE A 118 11.69 -17.97 6.08
C PHE A 118 10.89 -18.88 5.15
N LYS A 119 11.54 -19.48 4.14
CA LYS A 119 10.94 -20.42 3.18
C LYS A 119 9.66 -19.88 2.51
N GLY A 120 9.57 -18.56 2.33
CA GLY A 120 8.43 -17.89 1.73
C GLY A 120 7.17 -17.79 2.60
N ILE A 121 7.22 -18.10 3.90
CA ILE A 121 6.03 -18.12 4.78
C ILE A 121 5.19 -16.84 4.69
N PHE A 122 5.84 -15.68 4.67
CA PHE A 122 5.15 -14.39 4.57
C PHE A 122 4.44 -14.20 3.23
N THR A 123 4.99 -14.76 2.14
CA THR A 123 4.34 -14.74 0.82
C THR A 123 3.11 -15.62 0.83
N TYR A 124 3.18 -16.80 1.43
CA TYR A 124 2.02 -17.70 1.56
C TYR A 124 0.90 -17.07 2.37
N ILE A 125 1.20 -16.34 3.45
CA ILE A 125 0.21 -15.57 4.21
C ILE A 125 -0.50 -14.55 3.30
N MET A 126 0.23 -13.82 2.46
CA MET A 126 -0.37 -12.87 1.50
C MET A 126 -1.27 -13.58 0.48
N ILE A 127 -0.86 -14.75 -0.02
CA ILE A 127 -1.65 -15.54 -0.98
C ILE A 127 -2.94 -16.03 -0.34
N ILE A 128 -2.89 -16.53 0.91
CA ILE A 128 -4.09 -16.93 1.65
C ILE A 128 -5.04 -15.73 1.80
N ALA A 129 -4.52 -14.55 2.14
CA ALA A 129 -5.34 -13.34 2.24
C ALA A 129 -5.98 -12.96 0.89
N ILE A 130 -5.28 -13.11 -0.23
CA ILE A 130 -5.84 -12.91 -1.58
C ILE A 130 -7.02 -13.87 -1.82
N ILE A 131 -6.85 -15.16 -1.50
CA ILE A 131 -7.90 -16.16 -1.68
C ILE A 131 -9.11 -15.79 -0.83
N LEU A 132 -8.91 -15.47 0.46
CA LEU A 132 -9.99 -15.05 1.36
C LEU A 132 -10.72 -13.82 0.82
N ILE A 133 -10.00 -12.79 0.36
CA ILE A 133 -10.61 -11.57 -0.20
C ILE A 133 -11.41 -11.87 -1.48
N ALA A 134 -10.93 -12.78 -2.32
CA ALA A 134 -11.60 -13.14 -3.56
C ALA A 134 -12.94 -13.86 -3.29
N VAL A 135 -12.95 -14.81 -2.34
CA VAL A 135 -14.06 -15.76 -2.17
C VAL A 135 -15.04 -15.40 -1.05
N TYR A 136 -14.65 -14.55 -0.09
CA TYR A 136 -15.50 -14.26 1.07
C TYR A 136 -16.80 -13.56 0.63
N PRO A 137 -17.99 -14.07 1.01
CA PRO A 137 -19.26 -13.48 0.60
C PRO A 137 -19.51 -12.16 1.33
N VAL A 138 -20.09 -11.18 0.63
CA VAL A 138 -20.43 -9.87 1.22
C VAL A 138 -21.85 -9.52 0.82
N SER A 139 -22.74 -9.48 1.81
CA SER A 139 -24.14 -9.10 1.63
C SER A 139 -24.55 -7.94 2.53
N THR A 140 -23.80 -7.71 3.62
CA THR A 140 -24.10 -6.70 4.64
C THR A 140 -22.92 -5.75 4.89
N PRO A 141 -23.14 -4.58 5.51
CA PRO A 141 -22.06 -3.69 5.95
C PRO A 141 -21.06 -4.40 6.88
N THR A 142 -21.54 -5.29 7.75
CA THR A 142 -20.69 -6.05 8.68
C THR A 142 -19.76 -6.99 7.94
N ASP A 143 -20.26 -7.70 6.92
CA ASP A 143 -19.42 -8.58 6.09
C ASP A 143 -18.32 -7.79 5.40
N PHE A 144 -18.62 -6.59 4.92
CA PHE A 144 -17.61 -5.71 4.32
C PHE A 144 -16.56 -5.26 5.34
N ILE A 145 -16.93 -4.98 6.59
CA ILE A 145 -15.96 -4.66 7.65
C ILE A 145 -15.01 -5.85 7.86
N VAL A 146 -15.53 -7.09 7.94
CA VAL A 146 -14.72 -8.30 8.08
C VAL A 146 -13.79 -8.49 6.88
N LEU A 147 -14.33 -8.38 5.66
CA LEU A 147 -13.55 -8.44 4.42
C LEU A 147 -12.43 -7.38 4.40
N SER A 148 -12.74 -6.14 4.81
CA SER A 148 -11.76 -5.06 4.92
C SER A 148 -10.67 -5.35 5.96
N GLY A 149 -11.02 -6.10 7.00
CA GLY A 149 -10.11 -6.61 8.02
C GLY A 149 -9.05 -7.56 7.46
N PHE A 150 -9.41 -8.42 6.49
CA PHE A 150 -8.40 -9.23 5.77
C PHE A 150 -7.40 -8.34 5.01
N GLY A 151 -7.81 -7.14 4.61
CA GLY A 151 -6.92 -6.12 4.04
C GLY A 151 -5.83 -5.64 5.00
N ALA A 152 -6.01 -5.79 6.32
CA ALA A 152 -5.00 -5.45 7.32
C ALA A 152 -3.74 -6.35 7.24
N VAL A 153 -3.81 -7.48 6.52
CA VAL A 153 -2.61 -8.29 6.19
C VAL A 153 -1.57 -7.45 5.45
N GLY A 154 -1.98 -6.43 4.69
CA GLY A 154 -1.07 -5.43 4.13
C GLY A 154 -0.25 -4.70 5.19
N ALA A 155 -0.82 -4.37 6.35
CA ALA A 155 -0.09 -3.76 7.47
C ALA A 155 0.91 -4.74 8.10
N VAL A 156 0.56 -6.03 8.18
CA VAL A 156 1.50 -7.08 8.61
C VAL A 156 2.71 -7.15 7.67
N SER A 157 2.49 -7.05 6.35
CA SER A 157 3.59 -7.00 5.37
C SER A 157 4.53 -5.83 5.62
N ALA A 158 3.99 -4.65 5.98
CA ALA A 158 4.77 -3.47 6.29
C ALA A 158 5.64 -3.69 7.54
N LEU A 159 5.09 -4.30 8.60
CA LEU A 159 5.86 -4.65 9.80
C LEU A 159 7.01 -5.61 9.48
N ILE A 160 6.76 -6.63 8.67
CA ILE A 160 7.80 -7.58 8.23
C ILE A 160 8.93 -6.83 7.51
N ILE A 161 8.59 -5.96 6.56
CA ILE A 161 9.58 -5.14 5.83
C ILE A 161 10.36 -4.24 6.81
N ILE A 162 9.68 -3.57 7.75
CA ILE A 162 10.30 -2.73 8.78
C ILE A 162 11.35 -3.51 9.57
N PHE A 163 11.00 -4.69 10.10
CA PHE A 163 11.91 -5.52 10.90
C PHE A 163 13.09 -6.05 10.08
N ILE A 164 12.85 -6.48 8.84
CA ILE A 164 13.91 -6.94 7.93
C ILE A 164 14.94 -5.82 7.71
N PHE A 165 14.47 -4.61 7.39
CA PHE A 165 15.39 -3.50 7.11
C PHE A 165 16.04 -2.94 8.39
N LEU A 166 15.37 -2.95 9.55
CA LEU A 166 16.03 -2.64 10.83
C LEU A 166 17.15 -3.64 11.13
N TYR A 167 16.90 -4.93 10.92
CA TYR A 167 17.92 -5.97 11.09
C TYR A 167 19.12 -5.74 10.17
N ILE A 168 18.89 -5.44 8.88
CA ILE A 168 19.97 -5.14 7.93
C ILE A 168 20.73 -3.88 8.36
N ALA A 169 20.04 -2.85 8.84
CA ALA A 169 20.66 -1.61 9.30
C ALA A 169 21.62 -1.81 10.49
N ILE A 170 21.26 -2.71 11.40
CA ILE A 170 22.08 -3.07 12.56
C ILE A 170 23.29 -3.90 12.12
N LYS A 171 23.08 -4.91 11.27
CA LYS A 171 24.12 -5.89 10.91
C LYS A 171 25.07 -5.43 9.80
N THR A 172 24.66 -4.49 8.94
CA THR A 172 25.44 -4.07 7.78
C THR A 172 25.68 -2.56 7.82
N PRO A 173 26.80 -2.08 8.42
CA PRO A 173 27.07 -0.65 8.58
C PRO A 173 27.01 0.14 7.27
N GLY A 174 27.48 -0.44 6.15
CA GLY A 174 27.46 0.20 4.83
C GLY A 174 26.06 0.48 4.30
N LEU A 175 25.06 -0.33 4.67
CA LEU A 175 23.67 -0.18 4.22
C LEU A 175 22.78 0.49 5.29
N ARG A 176 23.35 0.92 6.42
CA ARG A 176 22.58 1.39 7.58
C ARG A 176 21.62 2.53 7.25
N LYS A 177 22.12 3.58 6.59
CA LYS A 177 21.31 4.77 6.28
C LYS A 177 20.15 4.43 5.34
N SER A 178 20.44 3.72 4.25
CA SER A 178 19.44 3.30 3.25
C SER A 178 18.38 2.40 3.89
N SER A 179 18.78 1.42 4.69
CA SER A 179 17.87 0.52 5.39
C SER A 179 17.00 1.22 6.43
N LEU A 180 17.54 2.17 7.19
CA LEU A 180 16.74 2.98 8.12
C LEU A 180 15.72 3.85 7.38
N MET A 181 16.11 4.46 6.27
CA MET A 181 15.20 5.26 5.43
C MET A 181 14.07 4.41 4.85
N ILE A 182 14.37 3.19 4.38
CA ILE A 182 13.36 2.23 3.94
C ILE A 182 12.40 1.90 5.09
N SER A 183 12.93 1.52 6.25
CA SER A 183 12.13 1.12 7.40
C SER A 183 11.22 2.26 7.91
N ILE A 184 11.76 3.46 8.10
CA ILE A 184 11.00 4.65 8.52
C ILE A 184 9.97 5.04 7.46
N GLY A 185 10.35 5.01 6.18
CA GLY A 185 9.43 5.31 5.08
C GLY A 185 8.24 4.35 5.04
N VAL A 186 8.49 3.05 5.18
CA VAL A 186 7.44 2.02 5.26
C VAL A 186 6.57 2.20 6.50
N LEU A 187 7.15 2.52 7.66
CA LEU A 187 6.39 2.80 8.88
C LEU A 187 5.43 3.98 8.70
N ILE A 188 5.92 5.11 8.20
CA ILE A 188 5.09 6.30 7.97
C ILE A 188 3.99 5.97 6.94
N TYR A 189 4.33 5.29 5.84
CA TYR A 189 3.36 4.89 4.83
C TYR A 189 2.27 3.95 5.40
N ALA A 190 2.66 2.99 6.25
CA ALA A 190 1.75 2.03 6.87
C ALA A 190 0.81 2.71 7.86
N ILE A 191 1.32 3.62 8.70
CA ILE A 191 0.49 4.44 9.60
C ILE A 191 -0.55 5.19 8.78
N GLY A 192 -0.12 5.89 7.72
CA GLY A 192 -1.04 6.58 6.82
C GLY A 192 -2.13 5.66 6.26
N ALA A 193 -1.77 4.45 5.81
CA ALA A 193 -2.73 3.48 5.30
C ALA A 193 -3.71 2.96 6.36
N ILE A 194 -3.27 2.77 7.61
CA ILE A 194 -4.11 2.27 8.71
C ILE A 194 -5.17 3.29 9.11
N LEU A 195 -4.86 4.59 9.05
CA LEU A 195 -5.79 5.67 9.43
C LEU A 195 -7.10 5.63 8.66
N VAL A 196 -7.15 5.11 7.43
CA VAL A 196 -8.38 5.08 6.62
C VAL A 196 -9.11 3.72 6.65
N LEU A 197 -8.63 2.77 7.45
CA LEU A 197 -9.30 1.47 7.59
C LEU A 197 -10.62 1.62 8.33
N GLN A 198 -11.67 0.95 7.85
CA GLN A 198 -13.01 1.02 8.46
C GLN A 198 -13.02 0.63 9.95
N PRO A 199 -12.29 -0.40 10.42
CA PRO A 199 -12.18 -0.70 11.85
C PRO A 199 -11.63 0.44 12.71
N ILE A 200 -10.87 1.38 12.13
CA ILE A 200 -10.31 2.54 12.82
C ILE A 200 -11.22 3.77 12.66
N VAL A 201 -11.67 4.05 11.44
CA VAL A 201 -12.49 5.23 11.12
C VAL A 201 -13.88 5.16 11.75
N ALA A 202 -14.52 3.98 11.74
CA ALA A 202 -15.91 3.87 12.18
C ALA A 202 -16.11 4.21 13.68
N PRO A 203 -15.30 3.70 14.63
CA PRO A 203 -15.40 4.10 16.04
C PRO A 203 -15.09 5.59 16.26
N LEU A 204 -14.07 6.13 15.59
CA LEU A 204 -13.70 7.54 15.73
C LEU A 204 -14.79 8.46 15.22
N ARG A 205 -15.43 8.11 14.09
CA ARG A 205 -16.57 8.87 13.57
C ARG A 205 -17.77 8.83 14.51
N ALA A 206 -18.01 7.71 15.17
CA ALA A 206 -19.09 7.61 16.16
C ALA A 206 -18.84 8.51 17.38
N ALA A 207 -17.59 8.67 17.80
CA ALA A 207 -17.21 9.48 18.95
C ALA A 207 -17.08 10.98 18.64
N TYR A 208 -16.53 11.35 17.48
CA TYR A 208 -16.13 12.73 17.16
C TYR A 208 -16.91 13.35 15.98
N GLY A 209 -17.88 12.64 15.39
CA GLY A 209 -18.64 13.11 14.24
C GLY A 209 -17.93 12.91 12.90
N ASN A 210 -18.46 13.50 11.82
CA ASN A 210 -17.93 13.29 10.46
C ASN A 210 -16.62 14.06 10.19
N ASP A 211 -16.34 15.14 10.92
CA ASP A 211 -15.18 16.00 10.66
C ASP A 211 -13.84 15.29 10.90
N ILE A 212 -13.82 14.31 11.82
CA ILE A 212 -12.64 13.48 12.06
C ILE A 212 -12.21 12.70 10.81
N GLN A 213 -13.18 12.31 9.97
CA GLN A 213 -12.90 11.60 8.73
C GLN A 213 -12.07 12.49 7.80
N THR A 214 -12.43 13.76 7.66
CA THR A 214 -11.70 14.74 6.84
C THR A 214 -10.24 14.88 7.30
N LEU A 215 -10.01 15.01 8.61
CA LEU A 215 -8.66 15.07 9.18
C LEU A 215 -7.85 13.80 8.89
N MET A 216 -8.47 12.62 9.08
CA MET A 216 -7.81 11.33 8.84
C MET A 216 -7.42 11.15 7.36
N PHE A 217 -8.27 11.58 6.42
CA PHE A 217 -7.93 11.57 5.00
C PHE A 217 -6.78 12.55 4.68
N GLY A 218 -6.75 13.73 5.28
CA GLY A 218 -5.62 14.67 5.14
C GLY A 218 -4.29 14.04 5.60
N LEU A 219 -4.28 13.46 6.81
CA LEU A 219 -3.12 12.75 7.37
C LEU A 219 -2.70 11.55 6.51
N PHE A 220 -3.67 10.80 5.98
CA PHE A 220 -3.41 9.70 5.06
C PHE A 220 -2.59 10.12 3.85
N PHE A 221 -2.95 11.22 3.17
CA PHE A 221 -2.21 11.69 2.00
C PHE A 221 -0.81 12.16 2.37
N LEU A 222 -0.69 12.96 3.43
CA LEU A 222 0.60 13.46 3.92
C LEU A 222 1.55 12.30 4.23
N PHE A 223 1.13 11.36 5.07
CA PHE A 223 1.95 10.22 5.48
C PHE A 223 2.27 9.31 4.29
N LYS A 224 1.33 9.08 3.36
CA LYS A 224 1.65 8.27 2.18
C LYS A 224 2.69 8.93 1.27
N MET A 225 2.61 10.24 1.04
CA MET A 225 3.59 10.93 0.21
C MET A 225 4.97 10.97 0.87
N VAL A 226 5.04 11.37 2.15
CA VAL A 226 6.31 11.42 2.90
C VAL A 226 6.93 10.03 3.03
N GLY A 227 6.13 9.04 3.44
CA GLY A 227 6.58 7.66 3.60
C GLY A 227 7.08 7.07 2.28
N LEU A 228 6.36 7.30 1.19
CA LEU A 228 6.77 6.82 -0.13
C LEU A 228 8.05 7.50 -0.64
N GLY A 229 8.20 8.81 -0.41
CA GLY A 229 9.42 9.54 -0.79
C GLY A 229 10.66 9.01 -0.06
N LEU A 230 10.58 8.84 1.26
CA LEU A 230 11.67 8.28 2.07
C LEU A 230 12.00 6.85 1.67
N PHE A 231 10.96 6.04 1.45
CA PHE A 231 11.11 4.67 1.02
C PHE A 231 11.79 4.56 -0.35
N ALA A 232 11.33 5.32 -1.34
CA ALA A 232 11.92 5.35 -2.68
C ALA A 232 13.39 5.79 -2.64
N TYR A 233 13.69 6.85 -1.88
CA TYR A 233 15.06 7.33 -1.70
C TYR A 233 15.95 6.25 -1.06
N GLY A 234 15.46 5.58 -0.01
CA GLY A 234 16.16 4.48 0.64
C GLY A 234 16.45 3.32 -0.32
N VAL A 235 15.46 2.92 -1.14
CA VAL A 235 15.63 1.85 -2.16
C VAL A 235 16.68 2.24 -3.21
N LEU A 236 16.66 3.48 -3.71
CA LEU A 236 17.63 3.94 -4.72
C LEU A 236 19.07 3.95 -4.18
N LYS A 237 19.25 4.11 -2.86
CA LYS A 237 20.55 4.07 -2.18
C LYS A 237 20.88 2.70 -1.59
N PHE A 238 20.00 1.71 -1.74
CA PHE A 238 20.21 0.33 -1.28
C PHE A 238 20.80 -0.49 -2.44
N GLN A 239 22.08 -0.23 -2.73
CA GLN A 239 22.86 -0.93 -3.75
C GLN A 239 24.26 -1.21 -3.22
#